data_AF-A0A090YKP1-F1
#
_entry.id   AF-A0A090YKP1-F1
#
_cell.length_a   1.000
_cell.length_b   1.000
_cell.length_c   1.000
_cell.angle_alpha   90.00
_cell.angle_beta   90.00
_cell.angle_gamma   90.00
#
_symmetry.space_group_name_H-M   'P 1'
#
loop_
_entity.id
_entity.type
_entity.pdbx_description
1 polymer ?
#
loop_
_entity_poly.entity_id
_entity_poly.type
_entity_poly.pdbx_seq_one_letter_code
_entity_poly.pdbx_strand_id
1 'polypeptide(L)' 'MGNTSSVSIPLALDLARKEGKLKSGDTLLLYGFGGGLTYLGLIVEWDLD' A
#
# COMPACT_ATOMS: atom_id res chain seq x y z
N MET A 1 -9.89 10.02 -4.14
CA MET A 1 -10.25 8.72 -4.75
C MET A 1 -11.11 7.94 -3.75
N GLY A 2 -12.07 7.15 -4.21
CA GLY A 2 -12.93 6.33 -3.34
C GLY A 2 -12.36 4.93 -3.11
N ASN A 3 -13.21 4.00 -2.64
CA ASN A 3 -12.85 2.59 -2.50
C ASN A 3 -12.84 1.90 -3.88
N THR A 4 -11.66 1.47 -4.34
CA THR A 4 -11.48 0.72 -5.59
C THR A 4 -11.20 -0.77 -5.34
N SER A 5 -11.68 -1.29 -4.21
CA SER A 5 -11.46 -2.66 -3.74
C SER A 5 -9.96 -2.98 -3.67
N SER A 6 -9.52 -4.10 -4.23
CA SER A 6 -8.12 -4.56 -4.23
C SER A 6 -7.12 -3.56 -4.83
N VAL A 7 -7.57 -2.66 -5.71
CA VAL A 7 -6.70 -1.65 -6.34
C VAL A 7 -6.37 -0.49 -5.40
N SER A 8 -7.07 -0.36 -4.27
CA SER A 8 -6.90 0.78 -3.34
C SER A 8 -5.46 0.88 -2.80
N ILE A 9 -4.83 -0.25 -2.45
CA ILE A 9 -3.47 -0.28 -1.91
C ILE A 9 -2.42 0.03 -2.99
N PRO A 10 -2.39 -0.65 -4.16
CA PRO A 10 -1.47 -0.29 -5.24
C PRO A 10 -1.60 1.16 -5.72
N LEU A 11 -2.84 1.68 -5.77
CA LEU A 11 -3.09 3.06 -6.19
C LEU A 11 -2.56 4.08 -5.19
N ALA A 12 -2.71 3.81 -3.89
CA ALA A 12 -2.12 4.64 -2.84
C ALA A 12 -0.58 4.63 -2.89
N LEU A 13 0.03 3.47 -3.15
CA LEU A 13 1.48 3.35 -3.30
C LEU A 13 2.01 4.12 -4.52
N ASP A 14 1.36 4.02 -5.69
CA ASP A 14 1.78 4.77 -6.88
C ASP A 14 1.63 6.29 -6.68
N LEU A 15 0.57 6.74 -6.00
CA LEU A 15 0.41 8.15 -5.63
C LEU A 15 1.52 8.60 -4.68
N ALA A 16 1.78 7.86 -3.61
CA ALA A 16 2.84 8.19 -2.64
C ALA A 16 4.23 8.25 -3.31
N ARG A 17 4.50 7.33 -4.25
CA ARG A 17 5.72 7.35 -5.07
C ARG A 17 5.80 8.62 -5.94
N LYS A 18 4.73 8.94 -6.67
CA LYS A 18 4.67 10.14 -7.55
C LYS A 18 4.81 11.45 -6.77
N GLU A 19 4.32 11.47 -5.54
CA GLU A 19 4.43 12.61 -4.62
C GLU A 19 5.78 12.68 -3.88
N GLY A 20 6.69 11.73 -4.12
CA GLY A 20 8.01 11.69 -3.47
C GLY A 20 7.95 11.40 -1.97
N LYS A 21 6.87 10.75 -1.51
CA LYS A 21 6.65 10.41 -0.08
C LYS A 21 7.31 9.10 0.35
N LEU A 22 7.76 8.29 -0.60
CA LEU A 22 8.45 7.02 -0.36
C LEU A 22 9.93 7.18 -0.67
N LYS A 23 10.79 6.63 0.19
CA LYS A 23 12.24 6.58 0.04
C LYS A 23 12.72 5.14 0.18
N SER A 24 13.80 4.79 -0.53
CA SER A 24 14.43 3.48 -0.40
C SER A 24 14.82 3.22 1.07
N GLY A 25 14.52 2.03 1.57
CA GLY A 25 14.66 1.63 2.97
C GLY A 25 13.48 1.99 3.90
N ASP A 26 12.43 2.67 3.41
CA ASP A 26 11.26 2.98 4.26
C ASP A 26 10.53 1.69 4.68
N THR A 27 10.23 1.54 5.97
CA THR A 27 9.37 0.44 6.45
C THR A 27 7.89 0.81 6.28
N LEU A 28 7.16 0.04 5.49
CA LEU A 28 5.74 0.26 5.21
C LEU A 28 4.86 -0.78 5.92
N LEU A 29 3.73 -0.33 6.45
CA LEU A 29 2.61 -1.18 6.83
C LEU A 29 1.53 -1.12 5.74
N LEU A 30 1.24 -2.26 5.12
CA LEU A 30 0.10 -2.43 4.23
C LEU A 30 -0.99 -3.20 4.99
N TYR A 31 -2.22 -2.69 4.94
CA TYR A 31 -3.35 -3.34 5.60
C TYR A 31 -4.58 -3.29 4.71
N GLY A 32 -5.26 -4.42 4.58
CA GLY A 32 -6.45 -4.55 3.74
C GLY A 32 -7.49 -5.48 4.36
N PHE A 33 -8.75 -5.26 4.00
CA PHE A 33 -9.88 -6.12 4.34
C PHE A 33 -10.86 -6.21 3.16
N GLY A 34 -11.68 -7.26 3.12
CA GLY A 34 -12.61 -7.50 2.02
C GLY A 34 -13.72 -8.49 2.33
N GLY A 35 -14.56 -8.75 1.33
CA GLY A 35 -15.75 -9.60 1.43
C GLY A 35 -15.45 -11.04 1.90
N GLY A 36 -16.44 -11.66 2.55
CA GLY A 36 -16.31 -12.91 3.31
C GLY A 36 -16.33 -12.56 4.80
N LEU A 37 -15.13 -12.57 5.39
CA LEU A 37 -14.63 -11.69 6.44
C LEU A 37 -13.11 -11.92 6.46
N THR A 38 -12.41 -11.32 5.49
CA THR A 38 -10.98 -11.55 5.24
C THR A 38 -10.19 -10.27 5.48
N TYR A 39 -9.05 -10.39 6.13
CA TYR A 39 -8.13 -9.28 6.38
C TYR A 39 -6.69 -9.75 6.33
N LEU A 40 -5.77 -8.83 6.03
CA LEU A 40 -4.33 -9.09 6.01
C LEU A 40 -3.56 -7.80 6.34
N GLY A 41 -2.56 -7.94 7.20
CA GLY A 41 -1.53 -6.94 7.44
C GLY A 41 -0.18 -7.46 6.99
N LEU A 42 0.64 -6.59 6.41
CA LEU A 42 1.97 -6.91 5.91
C LEU A 42 2.93 -5.75 6.23
N ILE A 43 4.07 -6.07 6.82
CA ILE A 43 5.19 -5.14 6.94
C ILE A 43 6.17 -5.46 5.81
N VAL A 44 6.56 -4.45 5.04
CA VAL A 44 7.57 -4.56 3.99
C VAL A 44 8.59 -3.45 4.12
N GLU A 45 9.82 -3.71 3.68
CA GLU A 45 10.77 -2.66 3.37
C GLU A 45 10.52 -2.18 1.93
N TRP A 46 10.41 -0.87 1.75
CA TRP A 46 10.34 -0.25 0.44
C TRP A 46 11.74 -0.12 -0.11
N ASP A 47 12.16 -1.13 -0.86
CA ASP A 47 13.41 -1.12 -1.59
C ASP A 47 13.09 -1.08 -3.09
N LEU A 48 13.50 0.02 -3.73
CA LEU A 48 13.47 0.21 -5.18
C LEU A 48 14.83 0.75 -5.60
N ASP A 49 15.87 0.03 -5.22
CA ASP A 49 17.20 0.16 -5.82
C ASP A 49 17.32 -0.71 -7.10
#